data_AF-A0A7C6I0M2-F1
#
_entry.id   AF-A0A7C6I0M2-F1
#
_cell.length_a   1.000
_cell.length_b   1.000
_cell.length_c   1.000
_cell.angle_alpha   90.00
_cell.angle_beta   90.00
_cell.angle_gamma   90.00
#
_symmetry.space_group_name_H-M   'P 1'
#
loop_
_entity.id
_entity.type
_entity.pdbx_description
1 polymer ?
#
loop_
_entity_poly.entity_id
_entity_poly.type
_entity_poly.pdbx_seq_one_letter_code
_entity_poly.pdbx_strand_id
1 'polypeptide(L)' 'MKQETGHQNLIKEVLKEKGITQTWLAKQLGLSFSMTNAYVCNRKQPNLAIVFKVADILNVSPKDLVE' A
#
# COMPACT_ATOMS: atom_id res chain seq x y z
N MET A 1 6.99 14.14 -12.84
CA MET A 1 6.03 13.02 -12.97
C MET A 1 4.78 13.41 -12.22
N LYS A 2 3.75 13.84 -12.96
CA LYS A 2 2.48 14.27 -12.37
C LYS A 2 1.69 13.04 -11.94
N GLN A 3 1.24 13.00 -10.69
CA GLN A 3 0.01 12.29 -10.39
C GLN A 3 -0.95 13.35 -9.89
N GLU A 4 -1.85 13.72 -10.80
CA GLU A 4 -2.93 14.68 -10.61
C GLU A 4 -3.92 14.12 -9.57
N THR A 5 -4.50 15.05 -8.82
CA THR A 5 -5.46 14.86 -7.71
C THR A 5 -6.58 13.89 -8.06
N GLY A 6 -6.57 12.71 -7.44
CA GLY A 6 -7.62 11.70 -7.52
C GLY A 6 -7.25 10.51 -6.63
N HIS A 7 -8.03 10.30 -5.55
CA HIS A 7 -7.91 9.26 -4.52
C HIS A 7 -6.73 8.28 -4.72
N GLN A 8 -5.59 8.64 -4.12
CA GLN A 8 -4.34 7.89 -4.25
C GLN A 8 -4.13 7.01 -3.02
N ASN A 9 -3.68 5.78 -3.23
CA ASN A 9 -3.31 4.89 -2.14
C ASN A 9 -1.99 5.39 -1.55
N LEU A 10 -2.01 5.83 -0.30
CA LEU A 10 -0.83 6.37 0.40
C LEU A 10 0.16 5.29 0.86
N ILE A 11 -0.10 4.01 0.52
CA ILE A 11 0.75 2.87 0.84
C ILE A 11 2.21 3.11 0.41
N LYS A 12 2.42 3.75 -0.75
CA LYS A 12 3.77 4.04 -1.25
C LYS A 12 4.55 5.00 -0.35
N GLU A 13 3.89 6.05 0.12
CA GLU A 13 4.50 7.06 1.00
C GLU A 13 4.77 6.46 2.38
N VAL A 14 3.80 5.71 2.95
CA VAL A 14 3.98 5.03 4.25
C VAL A 14 5.12 4.00 4.21
N LEU A 15 5.26 3.25 3.11
CA LEU A 15 6.38 2.32 2.93
C LEU A 15 7.73 3.06 2.90
N LYS A 16 7.77 4.22 2.24
CA LYS A 16 8.99 5.04 2.13
C LYS A 16 9.36 5.66 3.47
N GLU A 17 8.39 6.18 4.21
CA GLU A 17 8.57 6.77 5.54
C GLU A 17 9.11 5.74 6.54
N LYS A 18 8.59 4.51 6.50
CA LYS A 18 9.05 3.42 7.37
C LYS A 18 10.31 2.72 6.88
N GLY A 19 10.80 3.05 5.67
CA GLY A 19 11.94 2.35 5.05
C GLY A 19 11.68 0.88 4.74
N ILE A 20 10.41 0.51 4.53
CA ILE A 20 9.99 -0.87 4.28
C ILE A 20 9.98 -1.15 2.77
N THR A 21 10.50 -2.32 2.39
CA THR A 21 10.51 -2.74 0.99
C THR A 21 9.18 -3.37 0.58
N GLN A 22 8.80 -3.19 -0.68
CA GLN A 22 7.59 -3.81 -1.24
C GLN A 22 7.66 -5.35 -1.21
N THR A 23 8.85 -5.93 -1.32
CA THR A 23 9.08 -7.38 -1.17
C THR A 23 8.77 -7.85 0.25
N TRP A 24 9.05 -7.04 1.27
CA TRP A 24 8.70 -7.35 2.65
C TRP A 24 7.18 -7.31 2.85
N LEU A 25 6.51 -6.26 2.36
CA LEU A 25 5.05 -6.16 2.44
C LEU A 25 4.36 -7.32 1.72
N ALA A 26 4.85 -7.71 0.54
CA ALA A 26 4.34 -8.84 -0.23
C ALA A 26 4.43 -10.16 0.57
N LYS A 27 5.56 -10.39 1.26
CA LYS A 27 5.74 -11.55 2.14
C LYS A 27 4.75 -11.53 3.32
N GLN A 28 4.56 -10.38 3.96
CA GLN A 28 3.62 -10.26 5.09
C GLN A 28 2.16 -10.47 4.66
N LEU A 29 1.79 -9.99 3.47
CA LEU A 29 0.45 -10.18 2.91
C LEU A 29 0.22 -11.61 2.37
N GLY A 30 1.29 -12.40 2.19
CA GLY A 30 1.22 -13.68 1.48
C GLY A 30 0.86 -13.53 0.01
N LEU A 31 1.18 -12.38 -0.59
CA LEU A 31 0.87 -12.05 -1.98
C LEU A 31 2.12 -11.99 -2.84
N SER A 32 1.97 -12.20 -4.15
CA SER A 32 3.06 -12.01 -5.09
C SER A 32 3.52 -10.55 -5.13
N PHE A 33 4.81 -10.35 -5.37
CA PHE A 33 5.40 -9.01 -5.51
C PHE A 33 4.65 -8.15 -6.53
N SER A 34 4.30 -8.74 -7.69
CA SER A 34 3.56 -8.04 -8.75
C SER A 34 2.16 -7.56 -8.30
N MET A 35 1.47 -8.32 -7.43
CA MET A 35 0.18 -7.90 -6.87
C MET A 35 0.37 -6.71 -5.93
N THR A 36 1.33 -6.81 -5.02
CA THR A 36 1.65 -5.73 -4.07
C THR A 36 2.09 -4.46 -4.82
N ASN A 37 2.94 -4.60 -5.84
CA ASN A 37 3.36 -3.49 -6.69
C ASN A 37 2.18 -2.84 -7.45
N ALA A 38 1.18 -3.63 -7.87
CA ALA A 38 -0.02 -3.09 -8.49
C ALA A 38 -0.82 -2.20 -7.53
N TYR A 39 -0.90 -2.56 -6.24
CA TYR A 39 -1.54 -1.74 -5.21
C TYR A 39 -0.74 -0.48 -4.89
N VAL A 40 0.58 -0.61 -4.73
CA VAL A 40 1.50 0.49 -4.41
C VAL A 40 1.61 1.52 -5.54
N CYS A 41 1.58 1.07 -6.80
CA CYS A 41 1.60 1.96 -7.96
C CYS A 41 0.22 2.50 -8.35
N ASN A 42 -0.82 2.26 -7.53
CA ASN A 42 -2.21 2.60 -7.82
C ASN A 42 -2.71 2.07 -9.18
N ARG A 43 -2.10 0.98 -9.70
CA ARG A 43 -2.56 0.32 -10.93
C ARG A 43 -3.80 -0.54 -10.67
N LYS A 44 -3.97 -0.98 -9.43
CA LYS A 44 -5.14 -1.70 -8.94
C LYS A 44 -5.49 -1.18 -7.55
N GLN A 45 -6.77 -0.97 -7.30
CA GLN A 45 -7.26 -0.63 -5.96
C GLN A 45 -7.21 -1.87 -5.06
N PRO A 46 -6.58 -1.79 -3.87
CA PRO A 46 -6.67 -2.86 -2.88
C PRO A 46 -8.10 -2.93 -2.33
N ASN A 47 -8.56 -4.16 -2.07
CA ASN A 47 -9.82 -4.33 -1.36
C ASN A 47 -9.69 -3.85 0.08
N LEU A 48 -10.81 -3.51 0.72
CA LEU A 48 -10.86 -3.09 2.12
C LEU A 48 -10.07 -4.05 3.04
N ALA A 49 -10.23 -5.36 2.85
CA ALA A 49 -9.51 -6.38 3.60
C ALA A 49 -7.98 -6.29 3.45
N ILE A 50 -7.48 -5.92 2.27
CA ILE A 50 -6.05 -5.72 2.05
C ILE A 50 -5.60 -4.41 2.71
N VAL A 51 -6.38 -3.34 2.61
CA VAL A 51 -6.08 -2.07 3.28
C VAL A 51 -5.95 -2.27 4.79
N PHE A 52 -6.89 -2.96 5.43
CA PHE A 52 -6.81 -3.27 6.85
C PHE A 52 -5.60 -4.13 7.21
N LYS A 53 -5.28 -5.16 6.41
CA LYS A 53 -4.08 -5.97 6.63
C LYS A 53 -2.80 -5.14 6.51
N VAL A 54 -2.70 -4.29 5.49
CA VAL A 54 -1.55 -3.40 5.30
C VAL A 54 -1.45 -2.41 6.45
N ALA A 55 -2.57 -1.84 6.90
CA ALA A 55 -2.64 -0.94 8.05
C ALA A 55 -2.13 -1.62 9.33
N ASP A 56 -2.56 -2.85 9.58
CA ASP A 56 -2.13 -3.66 10.73
C ASP A 56 -0.63 -3.99 10.66
N ILE A 57 -0.16 -4.49 9.52
CA ILE A 57 1.26 -4.82 9.28
C ILE A 57 2.16 -3.58 9.44
N LEU A 58 1.72 -2.43 8.93
CA LEU A 58 2.48 -1.19 9.00
C LEU A 58 2.24 -0.43 10.32
N ASN A 59 1.32 -0.89 11.16
CA ASN A 59 0.87 -0.22 12.38
C ASN A 59 0.50 1.25 12.14
N VAL A 60 -0.37 1.50 11.15
CA VAL A 60 -0.91 2.81 10.78
C VAL A 60 -2.43 2.77 10.73
N SER A 61 -3.09 3.92 10.74
CA SER A 61 -4.54 3.93 10.56
C SER A 61 -4.88 3.58 9.11
N PRO A 62 -5.90 2.75 8.84
CA PRO A 62 -6.38 2.50 7.48
C PRO A 62 -6.87 3.79 6.80
N LYS A 63 -7.26 4.82 7.59
CA LYS A 63 -7.56 6.16 7.07
C LYS A 63 -6.33 6.88 6.50
N ASP A 64 -5.13 6.57 7.00
CA ASP A 64 -3.88 7.13 6.50
C ASP A 64 -3.42 6.45 5.19
N LEU A 65 -4.07 5.33 4.81
CA LEU A 65 -3.76 4.59 3.59
C LEU A 65 -4.71 4.92 2.43
N VAL A 66 -5.83 5.61 2.71
CA VAL A 66 -6.91 5.89 1.77
C VAL A 66 -7.27 7.38 1.90
N GLU A 67 -6.88 8.18 0.91
CA GLU A 67 -7.27 9.60 0.78
C GLU A 67 -8.45 9.73 -0.19
#